data_AF-A0A679HFX6-F1
#
_entry.id   AF-A0A679HFX6-F1
#
_cell.length_a   1.000
_cell.length_b   1.000
_cell.length_c   1.000
_cell.angle_alpha   90.00
_cell.angle_beta   90.00
_cell.angle_gamma   90.00
#
_symmetry.space_group_name_H-M   'P 1'
#
loop_
_entity.id
_entity.type
_entity.pdbx_description
1 polymer ?
#
loop_
_entity_poly.entity_id
_entity_poly.type
_entity_poly.pdbx_seq_one_letter_code
_entity_poly.pdbx_strand_id
1 'polypeptide(L)'
;MTAQSKFKRIANLSAREQNERKFECWEDLPDGQRRYWLDVSSRFGWKVRYVKEVNAKEVTVRFYQEVYNEIGQLVEVHHKYPVGLRHRKV
;
A
#
# COMPACT_ATOMS: atom_id res chain seq x y z
N MET A 1 -29.99 -0.22 -7.11
CA MET A 1 -29.47 -0.22 -5.72
C MET A 1 -28.60 1.02 -5.53
N THR A 2 -28.96 1.89 -4.59
CA THR A 2 -28.44 3.27 -4.44
C THR A 2 -27.12 3.33 -3.65
N ALA A 3 -26.24 4.26 -4.03
CA ALA A 3 -24.86 4.43 -3.53
C ALA A 3 -24.71 4.57 -1.98
N GLN A 4 -25.78 4.89 -1.26
CA GLN A 4 -25.81 4.98 0.20
C GLN A 4 -25.54 3.64 0.92
N SER A 5 -25.83 2.49 0.30
CA SER A 5 -25.66 1.17 0.94
C SER A 5 -24.20 0.70 0.99
N LYS A 6 -23.35 1.16 0.05
CA LYS A 6 -21.91 0.81 0.01
C LYS A 6 -21.11 1.48 1.13
N PHE A 7 -21.42 2.74 1.46
CA PHE A 7 -20.69 3.50 2.48
C PHE A 7 -20.91 2.98 3.91
N LYS A 8 -22.12 2.50 4.24
CA LYS A 8 -22.45 1.99 5.59
C LYS A 8 -21.77 0.65 5.92
N ARG A 9 -21.45 -0.16 4.91
CA ARG A 9 -20.75 -1.45 5.06
C ARG A 9 -19.24 -1.31 5.31
N ILE A 10 -18.62 -0.22 4.88
CA ILE A 10 -17.17 0.01 5.06
C ILE A 10 -16.86 0.35 6.53
N ALA A 11 -17.79 0.99 7.23
CA ALA A 11 -17.61 1.44 8.61
C ALA A 11 -17.50 0.32 9.67
N ASN A 12 -17.83 -0.94 9.32
CA ASN A 12 -17.79 -2.09 10.24
C ASN A 12 -16.68 -3.10 9.93
N LEU A 13 -15.79 -2.81 8.97
CA LEU A 13 -14.67 -3.70 8.65
C LEU A 13 -13.50 -3.45 9.59
N SER A 14 -12.83 -4.52 10.02
CA SER A 14 -11.55 -4.42 10.73
C SER A 14 -10.50 -3.70 9.88
N ALA A 15 -9.48 -3.12 10.52
CA ALA A 15 -8.39 -2.45 9.80
C ALA A 15 -7.70 -3.39 8.78
N ARG A 16 -7.63 -4.69 9.11
CA ARG A 16 -7.13 -5.73 8.22
C ARG A 16 -7.97 -5.87 6.96
N GLU A 17 -9.27 -6.07 7.11
CA GLU A 17 -10.19 -6.22 5.96
C GLU A 17 -10.21 -4.95 5.09
N GLN A 18 -10.07 -3.77 5.70
CA GLN A 18 -9.92 -2.52 4.96
C GLN A 18 -8.62 -2.49 4.15
N ASN A 19 -7.50 -2.93 4.73
CA ASN A 19 -6.21 -3.00 4.04
C ASN A 19 -6.23 -4.03 2.91
N GLU A 20 -6.70 -5.25 3.14
CA GLU A 20 -6.80 -6.33 2.14
C GLU A 20 -7.62 -5.90 0.93
N ARG A 21 -8.76 -5.23 1.16
CA ARG A 21 -9.59 -4.68 0.07
C ARG A 21 -8.94 -3.55 -0.71
N LYS A 22 -8.11 -2.74 -0.03
CA LYS A 22 -7.49 -1.56 -0.65
C LYS A 22 -6.27 -1.93 -1.47
N PHE A 23 -5.46 -2.85 -0.97
CA PHE A 23 -4.15 -3.15 -1.55
C PHE A 23 -4.16 -4.37 -2.47
N GLU A 24 -5.19 -5.22 -2.46
CA GLU A 24 -5.35 -6.40 -3.33
C GLU A 24 -4.31 -7.51 -3.09
N CYS A 25 -3.06 -7.17 -2.75
CA CYS A 25 -1.98 -8.10 -2.46
C CYS A 25 -1.37 -7.85 -1.07
N TRP A 26 -0.96 -8.92 -0.41
CA TRP A 26 -0.26 -8.86 0.87
C TRP A 26 0.61 -10.10 1.11
N GLU A 27 1.57 -9.95 2.01
CA GLU A 27 2.35 -11.04 2.58
C GLU A 27 2.42 -10.87 4.10
N ASP A 28 2.38 -12.00 4.82
CA ASP A 28 2.60 -12.04 6.25
C ASP A 28 4.11 -12.01 6.53
N LEU A 29 4.52 -11.14 7.44
CA LEU A 29 5.91 -10.97 7.87
C LEU A 29 6.08 -11.55 9.28
N PRO A 30 7.33 -11.77 9.76
CA PRO A 30 7.58 -12.18 11.13
C PRO A 30 6.91 -11.29 12.17
N ASP A 31 6.67 -11.84 13.36
CA ASP A 31 6.06 -11.15 14.51
C ASP A 31 4.62 -10.66 14.26
N GLY A 32 3.92 -11.27 13.30
CA GLY A 32 2.55 -10.93 12.94
C GLY A 32 2.44 -9.61 12.16
N GLN A 33 3.56 -9.05 11.73
CA GLN A 33 3.58 -7.91 10.82
C GLN A 33 3.00 -8.30 9.46
N ARG A 34 2.64 -7.29 8.65
CA ARG A 34 2.12 -7.54 7.32
C ARG A 34 2.55 -6.46 6.36
N ARG A 35 2.87 -6.85 5.14
CA ARG A 35 3.15 -5.93 4.04
C ARG A 35 2.04 -6.07 3.00
N TYR A 36 1.40 -4.97 2.69
CA TYR A 36 0.39 -4.83 1.66
C TYR A 36 1.00 -4.04 0.48
N TRP A 37 0.63 -4.37 -0.75
CA TRP A 37 1.02 -3.56 -1.90
C TRP A 37 -0.04 -3.52 -3.00
N LEU A 38 -0.20 -2.35 -3.62
CA LEU A 38 -1.06 -2.14 -4.78
C LEU A 38 -0.22 -1.68 -5.96
N ASP A 39 -0.33 -2.38 -7.09
CA ASP A 39 0.35 -2.01 -8.34
C ASP A 39 -0.57 -1.19 -9.24
N VAL A 40 -0.11 0.00 -9.62
CA VAL A 40 -0.79 0.87 -10.57
C VAL A 40 0.10 1.04 -11.79
N SER A 41 -0.30 0.47 -12.91
CA SER A 41 0.42 0.58 -14.18
C SER A 41 -0.13 1.76 -15.00
N SER A 42 0.76 2.51 -15.64
CA SER A 42 0.41 3.57 -16.58
C SER A 42 0.41 3.06 -18.02
N ARG A 43 -0.15 3.84 -18.94
CA ARG A 43 -0.23 3.50 -20.38
C ARG A 43 1.15 3.30 -21.05
N PHE A 44 2.23 3.84 -20.49
CA PHE A 44 3.57 3.80 -21.07
C PHE A 44 4.49 2.75 -20.43
N GLY A 45 3.93 1.74 -19.75
CA GLY A 45 4.71 0.66 -19.14
C GLY A 45 5.33 0.99 -17.78
N TRP A 46 5.28 2.26 -17.36
CA TRP A 46 5.67 2.65 -16.01
C TRP A 46 4.70 2.06 -14.99
N LYS A 47 5.24 1.62 -13.85
CA LYS A 47 4.47 1.04 -12.75
C LYS A 47 4.80 1.74 -11.44
N VAL A 48 3.76 2.10 -10.69
CA VAL A 48 3.90 2.58 -9.32
C VAL A 48 3.34 1.53 -8.37
N ARG A 49 4.14 1.06 -7.42
CA ARG A 49 3.72 0.17 -6.35
C ARG A 49 3.58 0.95 -5.05
N TYR A 50 2.38 0.99 -4.49
CA TYR A 50 2.14 1.57 -3.18
C TYR A 50 2.32 0.49 -2.12
N VAL A 51 3.34 0.61 -1.27
CA VAL A 51 3.62 -0.37 -0.21
C VAL A 51 3.23 0.19 1.15
N LYS A 52 2.49 -0.60 1.92
CA LYS A 52 2.13 -0.32 3.32
C LYS A 52 2.57 -1.48 4.21
N GLU A 53 3.40 -1.18 5.20
CA GLU A 53 3.77 -2.13 6.25
C GLU A 53 3.06 -1.78 7.54
N VAL A 54 2.54 -2.79 8.22
CA VAL A 54 1.87 -2.68 9.52
C VAL A 54 2.45 -3.65 10.53
N ASN A 55 2.30 -3.33 11.81
CA ASN A 55 2.59 -4.28 12.88
C ASN A 55 1.43 -5.28 13.13
N ALA A 56 1.59 -6.18 14.10
CA ALA A 56 0.58 -7.17 14.49
C ALA A 56 -0.79 -6.60 14.88
N LYS A 57 -0.85 -5.30 15.20
CA LYS A 57 -2.08 -4.58 15.55
C LYS A 57 -2.63 -3.77 14.39
N GLU A 58 -2.18 -4.02 13.15
CA GLU A 58 -2.52 -3.27 11.94
C GLU A 58 -2.15 -1.76 12.01
N VAL A 59 -1.25 -1.37 12.92
CA VAL A 59 -0.73 0.00 13.01
C VAL A 59 0.33 0.17 11.93
N THR A 60 0.18 1.24 11.14
CA THR A 60 1.11 1.53 10.03
C THR A 60 2.50 1.85 10.59
N VAL A 61 3.50 1.11 10.14
CA VAL A 61 4.92 1.35 10.49
C VAL A 61 5.66 1.99 9.32
N ARG A 62 5.28 1.68 8.07
CA ARG A 62 5.84 2.31 6.87
C ARG A 62 4.78 2.48 5.80
N PHE A 63 4.90 3.56 5.04
CA PHE A 63 4.13 3.76 3.81
C PHE A 63 5.01 4.45 2.77
N TYR A 64 5.16 3.86 1.60
CA TYR A 64 6.03 4.37 0.55
C TYR A 64 5.54 3.96 -0.83
N GLN A 65 6.06 4.63 -1.85
CA GLN A 65 5.78 4.34 -3.27
C GLN A 65 7.08 3.96 -3.94
N GLU A 66 7.06 2.85 -4.65
CA GLU A 66 8.14 2.40 -5.53
C GLU A 66 7.73 2.74 -6.98
N VAL A 67 8.58 3.45 -7.70
CA VAL A 67 8.36 3.81 -9.11
C VAL A 67 9.28 2.94 -9.96
N TYR A 68 8.68 2.18 -10.87
CA TYR A 68 9.38 1.33 -11.81
C TYR A 68 9.24 1.89 -13.22
N ASN A 69 10.34 1.89 -13.97
CA ASN A 69 10.35 2.26 -15.39
C ASN A 69 9.70 1.16 -16.25
N GLU A 70 9.65 1.39 -17.57
CA GLU A 70 9.00 0.52 -18.55
C GLU A 70 9.62 -0.89 -18.67
N ILE A 71 10.86 -1.08 -18.24
CA ILE A 71 11.52 -2.40 -18.19
C ILE A 71 11.45 -3.05 -16.80
N GLY A 72 10.69 -2.48 -15.87
CA GLY A 72 10.46 -3.02 -14.53
C GLY A 72 11.60 -2.77 -13.55
N GLN A 73 12.51 -1.84 -13.83
CA GLN A 73 13.55 -1.44 -12.89
C GLN A 73 13.04 -0.38 -11.93
N LEU A 74 13.33 -0.54 -10.64
CA LEU A 74 13.02 0.45 -9.60
C LEU A 74 13.90 1.68 -9.82
N VAL A 75 13.27 2.82 -10.08
CA VAL A 75 13.98 4.10 -10.34
C VAL A 75 13.83 5.09 -9.19
N GLU A 76 12.73 5.05 -8.44
CA GLU A 76 12.52 5.96 -7.30
C GLU A 76 11.75 5.29 -6.16
N VAL A 77 12.05 5.70 -4.92
CA VAL A 77 11.26 5.34 -3.73
C VAL A 77 10.87 6.59 -2.95
N HIS A 78 9.57 6.84 -2.83
CA HIS A 78 9.02 7.99 -2.10
C HIS A 78 8.41 7.53 -0.79
N HIS A 79 9.10 7.81 0.32
CA HIS A 79 8.59 7.55 1.66
C HIS A 79 7.55 8.60 2.07
N LYS A 80 6.36 8.13 2.43
CA LYS A 80 5.25 8.96 2.93
C LYS A 80 5.07 8.84 4.45
N TYR A 81 5.43 7.69 5.03
CA TYR A 81 5.41 7.43 6.48
C TYR A 81 6.56 6.49 6.89
N PRO A 82 7.21 6.71 8.05
CA PRO A 82 7.01 7.82 8.99
C PRO A 82 7.47 9.15 8.37
N VAL A 83 6.79 10.24 8.74
CA VAL A 83 6.94 11.57 8.11
C VAL A 83 8.40 12.09 8.17
N GLY A 84 9.22 11.59 9.10
CA GLY A 84 10.62 11.97 9.30
C GLY A 84 11.66 11.32 8.39
N LEU A 85 11.30 10.34 7.55
CA LEU A 85 12.21 9.72 6.58
C LEU A 85 11.86 10.21 5.17
N ARG A 86 12.20 11.46 4.82
CA ARG A 86 11.91 11.98 3.46
C ARG A 86 13.09 11.77 2.52
N HIS A 87 12.82 10.98 1.47
CA HIS A 87 13.56 10.78 0.22
C HIS A 87 14.96 10.17 0.31
N ARG A 88 15.12 8.98 -0.28
CA ARG A 88 16.41 8.46 -0.74
C ARG A 88 16.33 8.28 -2.25
N LYS A 89 17.09 9.09 -2.98
CA LYS A 89 17.41 8.81 -4.39
C LYS A 89 18.32 7.58 -4.39
N VAL A 90 17.97 6.55 -5.15
CA VAL A 90 18.79 5.33 -5.27
C VAL A 90 19.86 5.55 -6.33
#